data_AF-A0A2V4A3V2-F1
#
_entry.id   AF-A0A2V4A3V2-F1
#
_cell.length_a   1.000
_cell.length_b   1.000
_cell.length_c   1.000
_cell.angle_alpha   90.00
_cell.angle_beta   90.00
_cell.angle_gamma   90.00
#
_symmetry.space_group_name_H-M   'P 1'
#
loop_
_entity.id
_entity.type
_entity.pdbx_description
1 polymer ?
#
loop_
_entity_poly.entity_id
_entity_poly.type
_entity_poly.pdbx_seq_one_letter_code
_entity_poly.pdbx_strand_id
1 'polypeptide(L)'
;MKNNNIIRKRLLGCFRYLMNAVRLFGKCSLLLVLIQGTIVFNSLQAQNTNSKDQILKAYELRLSGNNDEAQTILKSVLQADSTNAMAHYELAKTFPMLSDQRLHHYQKASEYEPENPMYCFYHADYIMLQAYVAMKKNEPEQSIKEIVNRSCDHLKEVLKIKPECKETLLFLVDIYGSLPENFGGNKAEAQKYVEKLKKSAPVYAAQGEWILSSDKMELSQYWLAYMDKNGKQKDVQIKLGKAYLLNDNIDKAKECFNKIITNNPDECILYLDLARAHLYRAMRGASAPEVEIPEIKKYINKYLDMEQNKPLNIEAWCYGWLGTLSGKIGEKEEAEMYFAKAKETLPNYSRASAIPKKENPPNIVAYQFSSYFSPF
;
A
#
# COMPACT_ATOMS: atom_id res chain seq x y z
N MET A 1 -42.99 72.25 -41.77
CA MET A 1 -43.00 70.79 -41.52
C MET A 1 -41.80 70.00 -42.06
N LYS A 2 -40.81 70.57 -42.77
CA LYS A 2 -39.63 69.82 -43.28
C LYS A 2 -38.50 69.56 -42.25
N ASN A 3 -38.46 70.27 -41.11
CA ASN A 3 -37.36 70.16 -40.14
C ASN A 3 -37.47 68.96 -39.17
N ASN A 4 -38.68 68.46 -38.88
CA ASN A 4 -38.87 67.36 -37.92
C ASN A 4 -38.41 65.99 -38.45
N ASN A 5 -38.35 65.80 -39.76
CA ASN A 5 -37.89 64.53 -40.37
C ASN A 5 -36.37 64.36 -40.30
N ILE A 6 -35.60 65.44 -40.27
CA ILE A 6 -34.12 65.39 -40.19
C ILE A 6 -33.68 65.00 -38.77
N ILE A 7 -34.32 65.57 -37.75
CA ILE A 7 -34.04 65.26 -36.35
C ILE A 7 -34.38 63.79 -36.04
N ARG A 8 -35.50 63.28 -36.54
CA ARG A 8 -35.92 61.88 -36.33
C ARG A 8 -34.97 60.87 -36.99
N LYS A 9 -34.47 61.17 -38.20
CA LYS A 9 -33.46 60.32 -38.88
C LYS A 9 -32.11 60.36 -38.16
N ARG A 10 -31.68 61.51 -37.64
CA ARG A 10 -30.44 61.61 -36.86
C ARG A 10 -30.52 60.86 -35.52
N LEU A 11 -31.64 60.95 -34.80
CA LEU A 11 -31.87 60.21 -33.55
C LEU A 11 -31.90 58.69 -33.76
N LEU A 12 -32.55 58.21 -34.83
CA LEU A 12 -32.55 56.78 -35.19
C LEU A 12 -31.16 56.26 -35.58
N GLY A 13 -30.34 57.09 -36.23
CA GLY A 13 -28.94 56.78 -36.53
C GLY A 13 -28.09 56.63 -35.27
N CYS A 14 -28.18 57.59 -34.34
CA CYS A 14 -27.48 57.53 -33.06
C CYS A 14 -27.89 56.32 -32.22
N PHE A 15 -29.19 55.97 -32.20
CA PHE A 15 -29.68 54.81 -31.45
C PHE A 15 -29.16 53.47 -32.02
N ARG A 16 -29.05 53.34 -33.34
CA ARG A 16 -28.43 52.17 -33.99
C ARG A 16 -26.94 52.05 -33.68
N TYR A 17 -26.21 53.17 -33.67
CA TYR A 17 -24.80 53.18 -33.28
C TYR A 17 -24.61 52.77 -31.81
N LEU A 18 -25.46 53.26 -30.91
CA LEU A 18 -25.41 52.91 -29.48
C LEU A 18 -25.71 51.41 -29.26
N MET A 19 -26.73 50.86 -29.92
CA MET A 19 -27.08 49.44 -29.83
C MET A 19 -26.00 48.51 -30.40
N ASN A 20 -25.33 48.93 -31.50
CA ASN A 20 -24.19 48.18 -32.05
C ASN A 20 -22.96 48.27 -31.14
N ALA A 21 -22.69 49.42 -30.52
CA ALA A 21 -21.61 49.58 -29.56
C ALA A 21 -21.83 48.70 -28.31
N VAL A 22 -23.05 48.63 -27.77
CA VAL A 22 -23.40 47.76 -26.64
C VAL A 22 -23.25 46.27 -26.99
N ARG A 23 -23.68 45.84 -28.19
CA ARG A 23 -23.47 44.46 -28.66
C ARG A 23 -22.00 44.12 -28.87
N LEU A 24 -21.20 45.08 -29.35
CA LEU A 24 -19.76 44.89 -29.54
C LEU A 24 -19.05 44.81 -28.17
N PHE A 25 -19.42 45.66 -27.22
CA PHE A 25 -18.89 45.64 -25.85
C PHE A 25 -19.23 44.33 -25.13
N GLY A 26 -20.46 43.82 -25.28
CA GLY A 26 -20.88 42.53 -24.72
C GLY A 26 -20.12 41.33 -25.33
N LYS A 27 -19.83 41.36 -26.63
CA LYS A 27 -19.02 40.31 -27.28
C LYS A 27 -17.54 40.38 -26.90
N CYS A 28 -16.96 41.58 -26.78
CA CYS A 28 -15.57 41.76 -26.34
C CYS A 28 -15.36 41.35 -24.88
N SER A 29 -16.33 41.63 -23.99
CA SER A 29 -16.25 41.23 -22.58
C SER A 29 -16.39 39.71 -22.40
N LEU A 30 -17.24 39.04 -23.18
CA LEU A 30 -17.32 37.56 -23.19
C LEU A 30 -16.00 36.94 -23.69
N LEU A 31 -15.38 37.51 -24.73
CA LEU A 31 -14.12 37.03 -25.27
C LEU A 31 -12.96 37.18 -24.26
N LEU A 32 -12.91 38.29 -23.52
CA LEU A 32 -11.91 38.53 -22.48
C LEU A 32 -12.03 37.54 -21.32
N VAL A 33 -13.25 37.22 -20.87
CA VAL A 33 -13.51 36.19 -19.85
C VAL A 33 -13.09 34.80 -20.34
N LEU A 34 -13.36 34.46 -21.60
CA LEU A 34 -12.92 33.19 -22.19
C LEU A 34 -11.40 33.10 -22.30
N ILE A 35 -10.72 34.17 -22.73
CA ILE A 35 -9.25 34.21 -22.83
C ILE A 35 -8.62 34.08 -21.43
N GLN A 36 -9.10 34.84 -20.44
CA GLN A 36 -8.62 34.72 -19.06
C GLN A 36 -8.87 33.31 -18.49
N GLY A 37 -10.03 32.72 -18.77
CA GLY A 37 -10.35 31.33 -18.42
C GLY A 37 -9.37 30.33 -19.03
N THR A 38 -9.03 30.47 -20.31
CA THR A 38 -8.08 29.57 -20.98
C THR A 38 -6.65 29.71 -20.46
N ILE A 39 -6.20 30.93 -20.11
CA ILE A 39 -4.86 31.15 -19.56
C ILE A 39 -4.75 30.53 -18.16
N VAL A 40 -5.76 30.73 -17.30
CA VAL A 40 -5.80 30.15 -15.96
C VAL A 40 -5.86 28.62 -16.03
N PHE A 41 -6.68 28.07 -16.93
CA PHE A 41 -6.80 26.62 -17.13
C PHE A 41 -5.48 25.99 -17.61
N ASN A 42 -4.80 26.61 -18.58
CA ASN A 42 -3.50 26.13 -19.06
C ASN A 42 -2.41 26.23 -17.98
N SER A 43 -2.41 27.28 -17.16
CA SER A 43 -1.46 27.39 -16.03
C SER A 43 -1.70 26.34 -14.95
N LEU A 44 -2.96 26.02 -14.65
CA LEU A 44 -3.32 24.98 -13.67
C LEU A 44 -2.93 23.58 -14.16
N GLN A 45 -3.16 23.28 -15.45
CA GLN A 45 -2.75 22.01 -16.03
C GLN A 45 -1.22 21.85 -16.04
N ALA A 46 -0.48 22.89 -16.44
CA ALA A 46 0.99 22.86 -16.42
C ALA A 46 1.57 22.70 -15.00
N GLN A 47 0.97 23.38 -14.01
CA GLN A 47 1.36 23.22 -12.60
C GLN A 47 1.07 21.80 -12.08
N ASN A 48 -0.08 21.22 -12.42
CA ASN A 48 -0.46 19.89 -11.95
C ASN A 48 0.45 18.78 -12.54
N THR A 49 0.79 18.87 -13.83
CA THR A 49 1.75 17.94 -14.45
C THR A 49 3.13 18.04 -13.79
N ASN A 50 3.61 19.26 -13.53
CA ASN A 50 4.88 19.48 -12.85
C ASN A 50 4.89 18.90 -11.42
N SER A 51 3.82 19.11 -10.65
CA SER A 51 3.69 18.57 -9.29
C SER A 51 3.71 17.04 -9.28
N LYS A 52 3.00 16.38 -10.21
CA LYS A 52 2.98 14.93 -10.31
C LYS A 52 4.38 14.36 -10.57
N ASP A 53 5.12 14.94 -11.51
CA ASP A 53 6.48 14.49 -11.84
C ASP A 53 7.44 14.69 -10.65
N GLN A 54 7.30 15.78 -9.91
CA GLN A 54 8.04 16.02 -8.68
C GLN A 54 7.73 14.98 -7.60
N ILE A 55 6.45 14.60 -7.42
CA ILE A 55 6.06 13.57 -6.46
C ILE A 55 6.61 12.20 -6.86
N LEU A 56 6.59 11.85 -8.15
CA LEU A 56 7.18 10.60 -8.65
C LEU A 56 8.70 10.57 -8.47
N LYS A 57 9.38 11.70 -8.68
CA LYS A 57 10.79 11.83 -8.35
C LYS A 57 11.05 11.62 -6.85
N ALA A 58 10.22 12.18 -5.98
CA ALA A 58 10.34 11.98 -4.54
C ALA A 58 10.08 10.52 -4.13
N TYR A 59 9.16 9.82 -4.81
CA TYR A 59 8.93 8.39 -4.64
C TYR A 59 10.19 7.57 -4.96
N GLU A 60 10.83 7.82 -6.10
CA GLU A 60 12.07 7.12 -6.46
C GLU A 60 13.19 7.40 -5.46
N LEU A 61 13.35 8.66 -5.01
CA LEU A 61 14.31 9.02 -3.98
C LEU A 61 14.05 8.29 -2.65
N ARG A 62 12.78 8.14 -2.24
CA ARG A 62 12.43 7.37 -1.04
C ARG A 62 12.78 5.89 -1.22
N LEU A 63 12.47 5.30 -2.37
CA LEU A 63 12.83 3.91 -2.66
C LEU A 63 14.35 3.68 -2.70
N SER A 64 15.13 4.69 -3.06
CA SER A 64 16.59 4.68 -3.00
C SER A 64 17.15 5.13 -1.63
N GLY A 65 16.30 5.31 -0.62
CA GLY A 65 16.71 5.60 0.77
C GLY A 65 17.03 7.08 1.04
N ASN A 66 16.86 7.97 0.07
CA ASN A 66 17.12 9.41 0.17
C ASN A 66 15.88 10.15 0.72
N ASN A 67 15.45 9.78 1.92
CA ASN A 67 14.21 10.27 2.53
C ASN A 67 14.19 11.79 2.76
N ASP A 68 15.33 12.42 3.08
CA ASP A 68 15.40 13.85 3.35
C ASP A 68 15.20 14.69 2.07
N GLU A 69 15.78 14.24 0.95
CA GLU A 69 15.58 14.85 -0.36
C GLU A 69 14.14 14.66 -0.85
N ALA A 70 13.59 13.46 -0.69
CA ALA A 70 12.19 13.18 -0.98
C ALA A 70 11.26 14.10 -0.19
N GLN A 71 11.48 14.24 1.13
CA GLN A 71 10.72 15.16 1.98
C GLN A 71 10.83 16.61 1.52
N THR A 72 12.01 17.03 1.09
CA THR A 72 12.27 18.41 0.64
C THR A 72 11.44 18.73 -0.62
N ILE A 73 11.43 17.81 -1.59
CA ILE A 73 10.62 17.95 -2.80
C ILE A 73 9.12 17.96 -2.47
N LEU A 74 8.66 17.01 -1.64
CA LEU A 74 7.24 16.91 -1.28
C LEU A 74 6.74 18.13 -0.50
N LYS A 75 7.57 18.68 0.41
CA LYS A 75 7.26 19.93 1.12
C LYS A 75 7.19 21.12 0.17
N SER A 76 8.05 21.18 -0.86
CA SER A 76 7.96 22.22 -1.90
C SER A 76 6.67 22.10 -2.72
N VAL A 77 6.22 20.88 -3.04
CA VAL A 77 4.93 20.67 -3.71
C VAL A 77 3.78 21.16 -2.82
N LEU A 78 3.81 20.81 -1.52
CA LEU A 78 2.79 21.22 -0.55
C LEU A 78 2.81 22.73 -0.21
N GLN A 79 3.92 23.43 -0.44
CA GLN A 79 3.96 24.89 -0.35
C GLN A 79 3.22 25.56 -1.51
N ALA A 80 3.25 24.95 -2.70
CA ALA A 80 2.52 25.44 -3.88
C ALA A 80 1.05 25.03 -3.87
N ASP A 81 0.76 23.81 -3.42
CA ASP A 81 -0.59 23.25 -3.26
C ASP A 81 -0.66 22.43 -1.97
N SER A 82 -1.14 23.07 -0.90
CA SER A 82 -1.26 22.46 0.42
C SER A 82 -2.35 21.38 0.50
N THR A 83 -3.14 21.21 -0.55
CA THR A 83 -4.22 20.21 -0.64
C THR A 83 -3.84 19.02 -1.52
N ASN A 84 -2.60 18.94 -1.99
CA ASN A 84 -2.17 17.85 -2.86
C ASN A 84 -2.15 16.50 -2.11
N ALA A 85 -3.19 15.69 -2.31
CA ALA A 85 -3.37 14.42 -1.61
C ALA A 85 -2.24 13.41 -1.89
N MET A 86 -1.76 13.35 -3.14
CA MET A 86 -0.67 12.46 -3.53
C MET A 86 0.66 12.83 -2.86
N ALA A 87 0.97 14.13 -2.75
CA ALA A 87 2.15 14.59 -2.03
C ALA A 87 2.06 14.28 -0.53
N HIS A 88 0.89 14.47 0.08
CA HIS A 88 0.66 14.06 1.47
C HIS A 88 0.83 12.54 1.66
N TYR A 89 0.24 11.72 0.80
CA TYR A 89 0.37 10.27 0.85
C TYR A 89 1.83 9.82 0.76
N GLU A 90 2.59 10.37 -0.19
CA GLU A 90 3.99 10.00 -0.36
C GLU A 90 4.86 10.53 0.79
N LEU A 91 4.55 11.71 1.32
CA LEU A 91 5.25 12.30 2.47
C LEU A 91 5.02 11.51 3.76
N ALA A 92 3.83 10.94 3.97
CA ALA A 92 3.58 10.03 5.09
C ALA A 92 4.59 8.86 5.12
N LYS A 93 4.95 8.34 3.94
CA LYS A 93 5.83 7.18 3.78
C LYS A 93 7.30 7.49 4.02
N THR A 94 7.72 8.75 3.99
CA THR A 94 9.11 9.15 4.34
C THR A 94 9.36 9.18 5.84
N PHE A 95 8.31 9.29 6.66
CA PHE A 95 8.44 9.33 8.12
C PHE A 95 8.64 7.95 8.73
N PRO A 96 9.20 7.84 9.95
CA PRO A 96 9.27 6.58 10.68
C PRO A 96 7.89 5.92 10.87
N MET A 97 7.90 4.58 11.01
CA MET A 97 6.68 3.76 11.05
C MET A 97 5.71 4.08 12.19
N LEU A 98 6.16 4.67 13.31
CA LEU A 98 5.29 5.02 14.44
C LEU A 98 5.31 6.53 14.73
N SER A 99 5.41 7.35 13.68
CA SER A 99 5.42 8.81 13.80
C SER A 99 4.01 9.41 13.72
N ASP A 100 3.71 10.41 14.55
CA ASP A 100 2.47 11.19 14.44
C ASP A 100 2.38 11.95 13.11
N GLN A 101 3.52 12.35 12.54
CA GLN A 101 3.58 13.00 11.22
C GLN A 101 3.07 12.07 10.11
N ARG A 102 3.36 10.77 10.21
CA ARG A 102 2.88 9.77 9.25
C ARG A 102 1.36 9.67 9.27
N LEU A 103 0.75 9.58 10.46
CA LEU A 103 -0.72 9.57 10.59
C LEU A 103 -1.33 10.85 10.04
N HIS A 104 -0.79 12.00 10.43
CA HIS A 104 -1.27 13.30 9.99
C HIS A 104 -1.34 13.39 8.46
N HIS A 105 -0.30 12.96 7.76
CA HIS A 105 -0.27 13.04 6.31
C HIS A 105 -1.14 11.99 5.61
N TYR A 106 -1.29 10.78 6.16
CA TYR A 106 -2.29 9.84 5.63
C TYR A 106 -3.72 10.37 5.80
N GLN A 107 -4.01 10.98 6.95
CA GLN A 107 -5.29 11.65 7.18
C GLN A 107 -5.53 12.74 6.12
N LYS A 108 -4.56 13.64 5.91
CA LYS A 108 -4.65 14.70 4.89
C LYS A 108 -4.87 14.16 3.47
N ALA A 109 -4.16 13.12 3.07
CA ALA A 109 -4.37 12.50 1.76
C ALA A 109 -5.82 12.00 1.61
N SER A 110 -6.37 11.35 2.63
CA SER A 110 -7.76 10.86 2.61
C SER A 110 -8.82 11.97 2.72
N GLU A 111 -8.50 13.10 3.34
CA GLU A 111 -9.39 14.27 3.43
C GLU A 111 -9.47 15.05 2.11
N TYR A 112 -8.35 15.20 1.42
CA TYR A 112 -8.26 16.02 0.21
C TYR A 112 -8.69 15.29 -1.07
N GLU A 113 -8.58 13.97 -1.13
CA GLU A 113 -9.07 13.15 -2.24
C GLU A 113 -9.88 11.95 -1.70
N PRO A 114 -11.06 12.21 -1.11
CA PRO A 114 -11.88 11.19 -0.45
C PRO A 114 -12.37 10.09 -1.39
N GLU A 115 -12.44 10.36 -2.70
CA GLU A 115 -12.77 9.40 -3.74
C GLU A 115 -11.64 8.43 -4.08
N ASN A 116 -10.43 8.64 -3.55
CA ASN A 116 -9.31 7.74 -3.76
C ASN A 116 -9.27 6.66 -2.66
N PRO A 117 -9.74 5.43 -2.97
CA PRO A 117 -9.85 4.38 -1.96
C PRO A 117 -8.49 3.93 -1.42
N MET A 118 -7.39 4.19 -2.12
CA MET A 118 -6.05 3.84 -1.66
C MET A 118 -5.64 4.69 -0.44
N TYR A 119 -5.87 6.00 -0.47
CA TYR A 119 -5.48 6.88 0.63
C TYR A 119 -6.27 6.56 1.90
N CYS A 120 -7.57 6.30 1.76
CA CYS A 120 -8.40 5.86 2.87
C CYS A 120 -7.96 4.49 3.42
N PHE A 121 -7.59 3.54 2.54
CA PHE A 121 -7.07 2.23 2.95
C PHE A 121 -5.78 2.34 3.77
N TYR A 122 -4.79 3.10 3.31
CA TYR A 122 -3.51 3.24 4.02
C TYR A 122 -3.64 4.06 5.31
N HIS A 123 -4.58 5.00 5.37
CA HIS A 123 -4.94 5.67 6.63
C HIS A 123 -5.51 4.65 7.63
N ALA A 124 -6.45 3.79 7.20
CA ALA A 124 -7.02 2.75 8.04
C ALA A 124 -5.99 1.71 8.52
N ASP A 125 -5.11 1.26 7.62
CA ASP A 125 -4.01 0.34 7.93
C ASP A 125 -3.08 0.92 9.00
N TYR A 126 -2.74 2.21 8.90
CA TYR A 126 -1.92 2.88 9.90
C TYR A 126 -2.59 2.96 11.27
N ILE A 127 -3.89 3.25 11.32
CA ILE A 127 -4.67 3.24 12.57
C ILE A 127 -4.66 1.82 13.16
N MET A 128 -4.78 0.77 12.34
CA MET A 128 -4.72 -0.61 12.82
C MET A 128 -3.33 -0.96 13.39
N LEU A 129 -2.24 -0.46 12.77
CA LEU A 129 -0.90 -0.60 13.34
C LEU A 129 -0.80 0.06 14.73
N GLN A 130 -1.42 1.23 14.93
CA GLN A 130 -1.48 1.86 16.25
C GLN A 130 -2.24 0.99 17.26
N ALA A 131 -3.38 0.40 16.86
CA ALA A 131 -4.11 -0.55 17.71
C ALA A 131 -3.25 -1.77 18.06
N TYR A 132 -2.52 -2.32 17.09
CA TYR A 132 -1.60 -3.44 17.31
C TYR A 132 -0.50 -3.10 18.32
N VAL A 133 0.12 -1.92 18.20
CA VAL A 133 1.13 -1.46 19.17
C VAL A 133 0.51 -1.24 20.55
N ALA A 134 -0.69 -0.67 20.63
CA ALA A 134 -1.41 -0.47 21.88
C ALA A 134 -1.72 -1.82 22.58
N MET A 135 -2.15 -2.83 21.82
CA MET A 135 -2.32 -4.20 22.33
C MET A 135 -1.01 -4.77 22.90
N LYS A 136 0.12 -4.59 22.21
CA LYS A 136 1.43 -5.05 22.69
C LYS A 136 1.93 -4.32 23.93
N LYS A 137 1.47 -3.08 24.16
CA LYS A 137 1.77 -2.28 25.34
C LYS A 137 0.80 -2.52 26.50
N ASN A 138 -0.21 -3.38 26.33
CA ASN A 138 -1.29 -3.58 27.29
C ASN A 138 -2.02 -2.28 27.67
N GLU A 139 -2.24 -1.41 26.67
CA GLU A 139 -3.08 -0.22 26.87
C GLU A 139 -4.53 -0.63 27.24
N PRO A 140 -5.32 0.26 27.85
CA PRO A 140 -6.69 -0.07 28.26
C PRO A 140 -7.56 -0.59 27.11
N GLU A 141 -8.35 -1.64 27.36
CA GLU A 141 -9.13 -2.33 26.32
C GLU A 141 -10.06 -1.39 25.56
N GLN A 142 -10.68 -0.46 26.28
CA GLN A 142 -11.56 0.55 25.69
C GLN A 142 -10.83 1.46 24.69
N SER A 143 -9.60 1.87 25.01
CA SER A 143 -8.77 2.68 24.11
C SER A 143 -8.40 1.90 22.84
N ILE A 144 -8.00 0.62 23.00
CA ILE A 144 -7.71 -0.27 21.87
C ILE A 144 -8.95 -0.43 20.97
N LYS A 145 -10.12 -0.70 21.59
CA LYS A 145 -11.39 -0.85 20.86
C LYS A 145 -11.77 0.39 20.07
N GLU A 146 -11.55 1.58 20.61
CA GLU A 146 -11.80 2.84 19.91
C GLU A 146 -10.90 3.01 18.68
N ILE A 147 -9.61 2.67 18.80
CA ILE A 147 -8.67 2.72 17.67
C ILE A 147 -9.06 1.68 16.60
N VAL A 148 -9.40 0.46 17.00
CA VAL A 148 -9.86 -0.60 16.08
C VAL A 148 -11.13 -0.17 15.33
N ASN A 149 -12.13 0.35 16.05
CA ASN A 149 -13.38 0.82 15.43
C ASN A 149 -13.12 1.92 14.40
N ARG A 150 -12.24 2.89 14.72
CA ARG A 150 -11.84 3.94 13.77
C ARG A 150 -11.20 3.37 12.50
N SER A 151 -10.31 2.39 12.62
CA SER A 151 -9.73 1.71 11.46
C SER A 151 -10.81 1.03 10.61
N CYS A 152 -11.71 0.27 11.25
CA CYS A 152 -12.82 -0.39 10.57
C CYS A 152 -13.77 0.58 9.86
N ASP A 153 -14.03 1.76 10.43
CA ASP A 153 -14.89 2.77 9.80
C ASP A 153 -14.24 3.35 8.56
N HIS A 154 -12.93 3.63 8.57
CA HIS A 154 -12.20 4.01 7.35
C HIS A 154 -12.19 2.90 6.30
N LEU A 155 -12.01 1.63 6.69
CA LEU A 155 -12.14 0.49 5.75
C LEU A 155 -13.55 0.41 5.14
N LYS A 156 -14.61 0.73 5.89
CA LYS A 156 -15.97 0.79 5.34
C LYS A 156 -16.14 1.94 4.35
N GLU A 157 -15.50 3.10 4.56
CA GLU A 157 -15.49 4.18 3.56
C GLU A 157 -14.83 3.72 2.26
N VAL A 158 -13.74 2.96 2.33
CA VAL A 158 -13.14 2.34 1.13
C VAL A 158 -14.16 1.48 0.38
N LEU A 159 -15.00 0.72 1.09
CA LEU A 159 -16.05 -0.11 0.47
C LEU A 159 -17.24 0.68 -0.07
N LYS A 160 -17.47 1.92 0.37
CA LYS A 160 -18.48 2.79 -0.29
C LYS A 160 -18.01 3.20 -1.68
N ILE A 161 -16.71 3.43 -1.86
CA ILE A 161 -16.09 3.82 -3.13
C ILE A 161 -15.86 2.61 -4.02
N LYS A 162 -15.32 1.53 -3.44
CA LYS A 162 -14.98 0.29 -4.14
C LYS A 162 -15.55 -0.93 -3.39
N PRO A 163 -16.85 -1.26 -3.60
CA PRO A 163 -17.54 -2.31 -2.86
C PRO A 163 -16.93 -3.71 -2.96
N GLU A 164 -16.20 -3.99 -4.04
CA GLU A 164 -15.57 -5.28 -4.33
C GLU A 164 -14.06 -5.30 -4.03
N CYS A 165 -13.55 -4.35 -3.25
CA CYS A 165 -12.14 -4.32 -2.85
C CYS A 165 -11.80 -5.54 -1.96
N LYS A 166 -11.28 -6.61 -2.57
CA LYS A 166 -10.99 -7.88 -1.89
C LYS A 166 -10.02 -7.74 -0.73
N GLU A 167 -9.03 -6.84 -0.84
CA GLU A 167 -8.07 -6.54 0.22
C GLU A 167 -8.77 -5.91 1.43
N THR A 168 -9.64 -4.92 1.22
CA THR A 168 -10.41 -4.27 2.29
C THR A 168 -11.41 -5.24 2.92
N LEU A 169 -12.11 -6.03 2.10
CA LEU A 169 -13.06 -7.03 2.59
C LEU A 169 -12.34 -8.06 3.49
N LEU A 170 -11.21 -8.59 3.02
CA LEU A 170 -10.42 -9.54 3.83
C LEU A 170 -9.81 -8.89 5.07
N PHE A 171 -9.41 -7.61 5.00
CA PHE A 171 -8.89 -6.91 6.18
C PHE A 171 -9.96 -6.75 7.27
N LEU A 172 -11.20 -6.41 6.89
CA LEU A 172 -12.32 -6.39 7.82
C LEU A 172 -12.64 -7.78 8.39
N VAL A 173 -12.54 -8.85 7.58
CA VAL A 173 -12.68 -10.23 8.08
C VAL A 173 -11.58 -10.57 9.08
N ASP A 174 -10.33 -10.20 8.80
CA ASP A 174 -9.18 -10.47 9.68
C ASP A 174 -9.34 -9.75 11.02
N ILE A 175 -9.69 -8.46 11.02
CA ILE A 175 -9.93 -7.68 12.25
C ILE A 175 -11.11 -8.26 13.03
N TYR A 176 -12.27 -8.39 12.41
CA TYR A 176 -13.49 -8.80 13.11
C TYR A 176 -13.49 -10.28 13.50
N GLY A 177 -12.79 -11.13 12.75
CA GLY A 177 -12.71 -12.56 12.99
C GLY A 177 -11.66 -12.96 14.02
N SER A 178 -10.51 -12.26 14.05
CA SER A 178 -9.38 -12.60 14.91
C SER A 178 -9.38 -11.88 16.27
N LEU A 179 -9.96 -10.69 16.37
CA LEU A 179 -10.00 -9.98 17.65
C LEU A 179 -11.13 -10.48 18.57
N PRO A 180 -10.91 -10.47 19.89
CA PRO A 180 -11.97 -10.53 20.90
C PRO A 180 -12.97 -9.36 20.80
N GLU A 181 -14.21 -9.56 21.25
CA GLU A 181 -15.27 -8.52 21.21
C GLU A 181 -14.94 -7.26 22.02
N ASN A 182 -14.20 -7.41 23.12
CA ASN A 182 -13.72 -6.30 23.95
C ASN A 182 -12.64 -5.46 23.25
N PHE A 183 -11.97 -5.99 22.21
CA PHE A 183 -11.07 -5.22 21.33
C PHE A 183 -11.70 -4.81 20.00
N GLY A 184 -13.00 -5.06 19.80
CA GLY A 184 -13.73 -4.68 18.57
C GLY A 184 -13.93 -5.82 17.58
N GLY A 185 -13.62 -7.07 17.95
CA GLY A 185 -14.01 -8.25 17.20
C GLY A 185 -15.53 -8.38 17.01
N ASN A 186 -15.96 -8.95 15.89
CA ASN A 186 -17.37 -9.18 15.56
C ASN A 186 -17.52 -10.26 14.48
N LYS A 187 -17.55 -11.54 14.89
CA LYS A 187 -17.61 -12.68 13.95
C LYS A 187 -18.84 -12.65 13.02
N ALA A 188 -19.97 -12.15 13.49
CA ALA A 188 -21.18 -12.03 12.68
C ALA A 188 -20.99 -11.01 11.54
N GLU A 189 -20.33 -9.89 11.83
CA GLU A 189 -20.00 -8.88 10.82
C GLU A 189 -18.92 -9.39 9.85
N ALA A 190 -17.90 -10.09 10.35
CA ALA A 190 -16.90 -10.75 9.52
C ALA A 190 -17.54 -11.72 8.51
N GLN A 191 -18.51 -12.54 8.94
CA GLN A 191 -19.22 -13.47 8.06
C GLN A 191 -19.89 -12.74 6.88
N LYS A 192 -20.46 -11.56 7.10
CA LYS A 192 -21.07 -10.77 6.01
C LYS A 192 -20.05 -10.39 4.94
N TYR A 193 -18.81 -10.05 5.33
CA TYR A 193 -17.74 -9.72 4.38
C TYR A 193 -17.22 -10.98 3.67
N VAL A 194 -17.17 -12.13 4.35
CA VAL A 194 -16.89 -13.42 3.70
C VAL A 194 -17.92 -13.72 2.61
N GLU A 195 -19.21 -13.53 2.88
CA GLU A 195 -20.26 -13.74 1.86
C GLU A 195 -20.13 -12.79 0.65
N LYS A 196 -19.63 -11.57 0.86
CA LYS A 196 -19.29 -10.66 -0.25
C LYS A 196 -18.09 -11.19 -1.05
N LEU A 197 -17.03 -11.63 -0.37
CA LEU A 197 -15.84 -12.20 -1.01
C LEU A 197 -16.15 -13.46 -1.83
N LYS A 198 -17.11 -14.30 -1.41
CA LYS A 198 -17.49 -15.50 -2.18
C LYS A 198 -17.90 -15.18 -3.61
N LYS A 199 -18.50 -14.01 -3.83
CA LYS A 199 -18.99 -13.57 -5.14
C LYS A 199 -17.89 -13.05 -6.04
N SER A 200 -16.89 -12.36 -5.48
CA SER A 200 -15.87 -11.62 -6.26
C SER A 200 -14.45 -12.19 -6.17
N ALA A 201 -14.09 -12.86 -5.08
CA ALA A 201 -12.75 -13.37 -4.80
C ALA A 201 -12.80 -14.66 -3.96
N PRO A 202 -13.14 -15.82 -4.56
CA PRO A 202 -13.36 -17.08 -3.83
C PRO A 202 -12.18 -17.54 -2.96
N VAL A 203 -10.94 -17.34 -3.41
CA VAL A 203 -9.74 -17.70 -2.63
C VAL A 203 -9.61 -16.82 -1.37
N TYR A 204 -9.98 -15.54 -1.45
CA TYR A 204 -10.00 -14.64 -0.29
C TYR A 204 -11.17 -15.00 0.64
N ALA A 205 -12.31 -15.41 0.08
CA ALA A 205 -13.44 -15.90 0.85
C ALA A 205 -13.06 -17.14 1.67
N ALA A 206 -12.38 -18.10 1.05
CA ALA A 206 -11.87 -19.30 1.71
C ALA A 206 -10.92 -18.97 2.86
N GLN A 207 -10.01 -18.00 2.64
CA GLN A 207 -9.17 -17.51 3.74
C GLN A 207 -10.01 -16.93 4.89
N GLY A 208 -11.04 -16.14 4.57
CA GLY A 208 -11.96 -15.59 5.56
C GLY A 208 -12.78 -16.66 6.30
N GLU A 209 -13.26 -17.68 5.60
CA GLU A 209 -13.93 -18.84 6.22
C GLU A 209 -13.02 -19.57 7.20
N TRP A 210 -11.75 -19.75 6.84
CA TRP A 210 -10.78 -20.34 7.75
C TRP A 210 -10.55 -19.46 8.99
N ILE A 211 -10.39 -18.14 8.83
CA ILE A 211 -10.26 -17.20 9.96
C ILE A 211 -11.45 -17.32 10.93
N LEU A 212 -12.66 -17.52 10.41
CA LEU A 212 -13.88 -17.63 11.22
C LEU A 212 -14.15 -19.03 11.75
N SER A 213 -13.46 -20.04 11.22
CA SER A 213 -13.64 -21.43 11.61
C SER A 213 -13.30 -21.61 13.09
N SER A 214 -14.21 -22.25 13.83
CA SER A 214 -13.91 -22.79 15.16
C SER A 214 -13.23 -24.15 15.11
N ASP A 215 -13.12 -24.74 13.91
CA ASP A 215 -12.54 -26.05 13.71
C ASP A 215 -11.01 -26.00 13.87
N LYS A 216 -10.47 -27.02 14.54
CA LYS A 216 -9.03 -27.20 14.75
C LYS A 216 -8.33 -27.81 13.53
N MET A 217 -8.98 -27.81 12.36
CA MET A 217 -8.37 -28.30 11.13
C MET A 217 -7.09 -27.50 10.87
N GLU A 218 -6.00 -28.24 10.74
CA GLU A 218 -4.70 -27.69 10.36
C GLU A 218 -4.85 -26.89 9.06
N LEU A 219 -4.31 -25.66 9.02
CA LEU A 219 -4.46 -24.75 7.88
C LEU A 219 -4.01 -25.38 6.56
N SER A 220 -2.96 -26.21 6.62
CA SER A 220 -2.47 -26.94 5.44
C SER A 220 -3.45 -27.99 4.92
N GLN A 221 -4.19 -28.66 5.82
CA GLN A 221 -5.25 -29.59 5.42
C GLN A 221 -6.43 -28.84 4.81
N TYR A 222 -6.80 -27.68 5.38
CA TYR A 222 -7.86 -26.84 4.83
C TYR A 222 -7.58 -26.44 3.38
N TRP A 223 -6.38 -25.91 3.11
CA TRP A 223 -6.00 -25.50 1.74
C TRP A 223 -5.84 -26.68 0.79
N LEU A 224 -5.41 -27.84 1.27
CA LEU A 224 -5.36 -29.06 0.46
C LEU A 224 -6.78 -29.48 0.02
N ALA A 225 -7.72 -29.56 0.96
CA ALA A 225 -9.11 -29.89 0.65
C ALA A 225 -9.76 -28.85 -0.27
N TYR A 226 -9.48 -27.56 -0.07
CA TYR A 226 -9.93 -26.50 -0.97
C TYR A 226 -9.37 -26.66 -2.39
N MET A 227 -8.08 -26.97 -2.51
CA MET A 227 -7.41 -27.19 -3.81
C MET A 227 -7.97 -28.42 -4.53
N ASP A 228 -8.25 -29.51 -3.82
CA ASP A 228 -8.82 -30.74 -4.40
C ASP A 228 -10.23 -30.50 -4.98
N LYS A 229 -11.01 -29.63 -4.32
CA LYS A 229 -12.37 -29.28 -4.78
C LYS A 229 -12.39 -28.22 -5.88
N ASN A 230 -11.50 -27.23 -5.84
CA ASN A 230 -11.57 -26.02 -6.68
C ASN A 230 -10.43 -25.89 -7.71
N GLY A 231 -9.53 -26.86 -7.76
CA GLY A 231 -8.41 -26.91 -8.69
C GLY A 231 -7.13 -26.20 -8.21
N LYS A 232 -6.04 -26.45 -8.94
CA LYS A 232 -4.68 -25.98 -8.64
C LYS A 232 -4.44 -24.56 -9.18
N GLN A 233 -5.01 -23.57 -8.50
CA GLN A 233 -4.74 -22.15 -8.80
C GLN A 233 -3.46 -21.70 -8.10
N LYS A 234 -2.68 -20.81 -8.74
CA LYS A 234 -1.41 -20.29 -8.20
C LYS A 234 -1.56 -19.76 -6.77
N ASP A 235 -2.55 -18.90 -6.54
CA ASP A 235 -2.79 -18.28 -5.23
C ASP A 235 -3.12 -19.33 -4.16
N VAL A 236 -3.88 -20.37 -4.50
CA VAL A 236 -4.19 -21.48 -3.59
C VAL A 236 -2.93 -22.27 -3.25
N GLN A 237 -2.06 -22.52 -4.23
CA GLN A 237 -0.78 -23.20 -4.00
C GLN A 237 0.16 -22.37 -3.12
N ILE A 238 0.19 -21.04 -3.28
CA ILE A 238 0.93 -20.13 -2.39
C ILE A 238 0.37 -20.23 -0.96
N LYS A 239 -0.96 -20.18 -0.80
CA LYS A 239 -1.61 -20.30 0.52
C LYS A 239 -1.33 -21.64 1.18
N LEU A 240 -1.36 -22.74 0.42
CA LEU A 240 -0.99 -24.07 0.91
C LEU A 240 0.49 -24.13 1.31
N GLY A 241 1.40 -23.57 0.51
CA GLY A 241 2.82 -23.51 0.84
C GLY A 241 3.07 -22.73 2.14
N LYS A 242 2.44 -21.57 2.31
CA LYS A 242 2.52 -20.77 3.54
C LYS A 242 1.90 -21.48 4.75
N ALA A 243 0.82 -22.22 4.54
CA ALA A 243 0.23 -23.07 5.57
C ALA A 243 1.18 -24.18 6.02
N TYR A 244 1.92 -24.78 5.09
CA TYR A 244 2.98 -25.72 5.43
C TYR A 244 4.11 -25.07 6.23
N LEU A 245 4.50 -23.82 5.92
CA LEU A 245 5.49 -23.08 6.73
C LEU A 245 5.01 -22.82 8.16
N LEU A 246 3.74 -22.43 8.34
CA LEU A 246 3.13 -22.23 9.66
C LEU A 246 3.16 -23.51 10.50
N ASN A 247 3.04 -24.67 9.86
CA ASN A 247 3.06 -26.00 10.48
C ASN A 247 4.47 -26.62 10.52
N ASP A 248 5.53 -25.83 10.34
CA ASP A 248 6.94 -26.25 10.30
C ASP A 248 7.27 -27.33 9.24
N ASN A 249 6.42 -27.50 8.23
CA ASN A 249 6.62 -28.45 7.13
C ASN A 249 7.30 -27.78 5.92
N ILE A 250 8.55 -27.37 6.10
CA ILE A 250 9.30 -26.60 5.10
C ILE A 250 9.47 -27.38 3.79
N ASP A 251 9.62 -28.71 3.84
CA ASP A 251 9.79 -29.53 2.64
C ASP A 251 8.57 -29.50 1.71
N LYS A 252 7.36 -29.63 2.26
CA LYS A 252 6.13 -29.53 1.45
C LYS A 252 5.90 -28.10 0.95
N ALA A 253 6.24 -27.09 1.74
CA ALA A 253 6.20 -25.70 1.29
C ALA A 253 7.14 -25.47 0.10
N LYS A 254 8.38 -25.99 0.19
CA LYS A 254 9.38 -25.95 -0.87
C LYS A 254 8.89 -26.61 -2.16
N GLU A 255 8.22 -27.76 -2.08
CA GLU A 255 7.60 -28.40 -3.25
C GLU A 255 6.52 -27.52 -3.90
N CYS A 256 5.67 -26.87 -3.09
CA CYS A 256 4.65 -25.96 -3.60
C CYS A 256 5.28 -24.77 -4.31
N PHE A 257 6.25 -24.11 -3.66
CA PHE A 257 6.88 -22.91 -4.18
C PHE A 257 7.76 -23.18 -5.40
N ASN A 258 8.53 -24.27 -5.43
CA ASN A 258 9.35 -24.61 -6.59
C ASN A 258 8.48 -24.80 -7.85
N LYS A 259 7.31 -25.44 -7.74
CA LYS A 259 6.38 -25.57 -8.87
C LYS A 259 5.89 -24.21 -9.37
N ILE A 260 5.63 -23.28 -8.45
CA ILE A 260 5.20 -21.92 -8.80
C ILE A 260 6.34 -21.15 -9.47
N ILE A 261 7.53 -21.13 -8.87
CA ILE A 261 8.71 -20.39 -9.36
C ILE A 261 9.17 -20.91 -10.72
N THR A 262 9.21 -22.24 -10.92
CA THR A 262 9.56 -22.83 -12.23
C THR A 262 8.63 -22.35 -13.34
N ASN A 263 7.33 -22.20 -13.05
CA ASN A 263 6.34 -21.75 -14.03
C ASN A 263 6.26 -20.21 -14.14
N ASN A 264 6.60 -19.49 -13.06
CA ASN A 264 6.54 -18.04 -12.98
C ASN A 264 7.76 -17.53 -12.17
N PRO A 265 8.91 -17.30 -12.84
CA PRO A 265 10.13 -16.86 -12.15
C PRO A 265 9.99 -15.54 -11.36
N ASP A 266 9.02 -14.70 -11.70
CA ASP A 266 8.70 -13.46 -10.97
C ASP A 266 8.22 -13.71 -9.53
N GLU A 267 7.80 -14.94 -9.20
CA GLU A 267 7.40 -15.37 -7.86
C GLU A 267 8.60 -15.84 -7.01
N CYS A 268 9.83 -15.54 -7.42
CA CYS A 268 11.05 -15.91 -6.69
C CYS A 268 11.10 -15.37 -5.25
N ILE A 269 10.28 -14.38 -4.91
CA ILE A 269 10.12 -13.90 -3.53
C ILE A 269 9.72 -15.03 -2.56
N LEU A 270 9.11 -16.11 -3.05
CA LEU A 270 8.77 -17.29 -2.25
C LEU A 270 10.00 -18.03 -1.71
N TYR A 271 11.20 -17.85 -2.30
CA TYR A 271 12.44 -18.31 -1.67
C TYR A 271 12.70 -17.59 -0.34
N LEU A 272 12.36 -16.30 -0.24
CA LEU A 272 12.54 -15.55 1.00
C LEU A 272 11.51 -15.96 2.08
N ASP A 273 10.34 -16.47 1.70
CA ASP A 273 9.41 -17.08 2.66
C ASP A 273 9.99 -18.37 3.26
N LEU A 274 10.72 -19.18 2.48
CA LEU A 274 11.48 -20.35 3.00
C LEU A 274 12.61 -19.91 3.92
N ALA A 275 13.39 -18.89 3.53
CA ALA A 275 14.43 -18.32 4.38
C ALA A 275 13.86 -17.83 5.72
N ARG A 276 12.72 -17.14 5.69
CA ARG A 276 12.05 -16.63 6.90
C ARG A 276 11.52 -17.75 7.80
N ALA A 277 11.07 -18.86 7.24
CA ALA A 277 10.67 -20.03 8.04
C ALA A 277 11.84 -20.62 8.83
N HIS A 278 13.00 -20.82 8.20
CA HIS A 278 14.23 -21.25 8.88
C HIS A 278 14.68 -20.23 9.95
N LEU A 279 14.60 -18.93 9.64
CA LEU A 279 14.87 -17.87 10.62
C LEU A 279 13.96 -17.98 11.85
N TYR A 280 12.66 -18.22 11.67
CA TYR A 280 11.74 -18.41 12.78
C TYR A 280 11.97 -19.71 13.55
N ARG A 281 12.46 -20.79 12.93
CA ARG A 281 12.87 -22.00 13.67
C ARG A 281 14.06 -21.71 14.58
N ALA A 282 15.07 -21.02 14.06
CA ALA A 282 16.22 -20.59 14.84
C ALA A 282 15.83 -19.67 16.00
N MET A 283 14.99 -18.66 15.75
CA MET A 283 14.55 -17.70 16.77
C MET A 283 13.71 -18.35 17.88
N ARG A 284 12.95 -19.40 17.57
CA ARG A 284 12.13 -20.15 18.54
C ARG A 284 12.92 -21.22 19.30
N GLY A 285 14.19 -21.43 18.97
CA GLY A 285 15.00 -22.51 19.54
C GLY A 285 14.54 -23.91 19.12
N ALA A 286 13.76 -24.01 18.03
CA ALA A 286 13.28 -25.29 17.50
C ALA A 286 14.40 -26.10 16.83
N SER A 287 15.51 -25.44 16.49
CA SER A 287 16.68 -26.02 15.85
C SER A 287 17.90 -25.14 16.15
N ALA A 288 19.08 -25.75 16.12
CA ALA A 288 20.32 -25.08 16.44
C ALA A 288 20.68 -24.06 15.33
N PRO A 289 21.20 -22.87 15.66
CA PRO A 289 21.59 -21.87 14.66
C PRO A 289 22.54 -22.42 13.58
N GLU A 290 23.41 -23.37 13.93
CA GLU A 290 24.38 -24.01 13.04
C GLU A 290 23.70 -24.83 11.94
N VAL A 291 22.46 -25.28 12.16
CA VAL A 291 21.64 -26.02 11.19
C VAL A 291 20.81 -25.07 10.34
N GLU A 292 20.18 -24.08 10.96
CA GLU A 292 19.24 -23.20 10.27
C GLU A 292 19.94 -22.10 9.46
N ILE A 293 21.04 -21.53 9.94
CA ILE A 293 21.75 -20.43 9.26
C ILE A 293 22.19 -20.80 7.83
N PRO A 294 22.79 -21.99 7.57
CA PRO A 294 23.10 -22.41 6.21
C PRO A 294 21.89 -22.45 5.28
N GLU A 295 20.74 -22.95 5.75
CA GLU A 295 19.51 -23.00 4.94
C GLU A 295 18.93 -21.59 4.71
N ILE A 296 19.00 -20.68 5.69
CA ILE A 296 18.61 -19.28 5.49
C ILE A 296 19.48 -18.64 4.39
N LYS A 297 20.83 -18.75 4.49
CA LYS A 297 21.77 -18.22 3.49
C LYS A 297 21.48 -18.79 2.10
N LYS A 298 21.26 -20.10 2.00
CA LYS A 298 20.95 -20.82 0.75
C LYS A 298 19.72 -20.25 0.04
N TYR A 299 18.60 -20.05 0.75
CA TYR A 299 17.38 -19.52 0.11
C TYR A 299 17.47 -18.03 -0.20
N ILE A 300 18.19 -17.24 0.61
CA ILE A 300 18.50 -15.84 0.24
C ILE A 300 19.33 -15.79 -1.04
N ASN A 301 20.38 -16.61 -1.17
CA ASN A 301 21.20 -16.65 -2.37
C ASN A 301 20.40 -17.12 -3.59
N LYS A 302 19.53 -18.12 -3.44
CA LYS A 302 18.60 -18.52 -4.52
C LYS A 302 17.75 -17.37 -5.03
N TYR A 303 17.26 -16.49 -4.16
CA TYR A 303 16.54 -15.28 -4.59
C TYR A 303 17.47 -14.29 -5.31
N LEU A 304 18.66 -14.04 -4.77
CA LEU A 304 19.63 -13.10 -5.36
C LEU A 304 20.15 -13.55 -6.74
N ASP A 305 20.30 -14.87 -6.94
CA ASP A 305 20.78 -15.48 -8.18
C ASP A 305 19.75 -15.47 -9.31
N MET A 306 18.49 -15.13 -9.01
CA MET A 306 17.45 -15.04 -10.04
C MET A 306 17.69 -13.85 -10.98
N GLU A 307 17.51 -14.06 -12.29
CA GLU A 307 17.69 -13.00 -13.30
C GLU A 307 16.60 -11.91 -13.26
N GLN A 308 15.48 -12.17 -12.57
CA GLN A 308 14.36 -11.22 -12.52
C GLN A 308 14.77 -9.90 -11.85
N ASN A 309 14.07 -8.83 -12.25
CA ASN A 309 14.26 -7.51 -11.66
C ASN A 309 13.84 -7.54 -10.18
N LYS A 310 14.83 -7.38 -9.29
CA LYS A 310 14.66 -7.41 -7.85
C LYS A 310 14.47 -5.97 -7.34
N PRO A 311 13.42 -5.70 -6.54
CA PRO A 311 13.32 -4.42 -5.87
C PRO A 311 14.54 -4.16 -4.98
N LEU A 312 15.19 -3.00 -5.15
CA LEU A 312 16.43 -2.63 -4.44
C LEU A 312 16.30 -2.78 -2.91
N ASN A 313 15.12 -2.45 -2.37
CA ASN A 313 14.85 -2.58 -0.94
C ASN A 313 14.86 -4.03 -0.45
N ILE A 314 14.42 -4.98 -1.27
CA ILE A 314 14.44 -6.42 -0.95
C ILE A 314 15.85 -6.99 -1.14
N GLU A 315 16.56 -6.56 -2.18
CA GLU A 315 17.95 -6.97 -2.43
C GLU A 315 18.90 -6.50 -1.32
N ALA A 316 18.84 -5.23 -0.94
CA ALA A 316 19.62 -4.71 0.18
C ALA A 316 19.26 -5.39 1.51
N TRP A 317 17.97 -5.70 1.72
CA TRP A 317 17.52 -6.49 2.86
C TRP A 317 18.14 -7.89 2.89
N CYS A 318 18.23 -8.56 1.73
CA CYS A 318 18.88 -9.87 1.61
C CYS A 318 20.35 -9.80 2.02
N TYR A 319 21.12 -8.85 1.48
CA TYR A 319 22.52 -8.65 1.86
C TYR A 319 22.65 -8.30 3.35
N GLY A 320 21.78 -7.45 3.89
CA GLY A 320 21.77 -7.12 5.31
C GLY A 320 21.55 -8.34 6.22
N TRP A 321 20.68 -9.25 5.82
CA TRP A 321 20.45 -10.51 6.54
C TRP A 321 21.61 -11.49 6.37
N LEU A 322 22.20 -11.63 5.19
CA LEU A 322 23.42 -12.43 5.01
C LEU A 322 24.54 -11.92 5.93
N GLY A 323 24.76 -10.61 6.00
CA GLY A 323 25.75 -10.02 6.90
C GLY A 323 25.45 -10.31 8.38
N THR A 324 24.19 -10.18 8.78
CA THR A 324 23.74 -10.50 10.14
C THR A 324 23.98 -11.97 10.51
N LEU A 325 23.72 -12.88 9.58
CA LEU A 325 23.87 -14.33 9.77
C LEU A 325 25.34 -14.74 9.82
N SER A 326 26.18 -14.27 8.89
CA SER A 326 27.62 -14.52 8.89
C SER A 326 28.27 -14.00 10.19
N GLY A 327 27.90 -12.80 10.65
CA GLY A 327 28.39 -12.26 11.91
C GLY A 327 28.03 -13.11 13.13
N LYS A 328 26.84 -13.73 13.13
CA LYS A 328 26.39 -14.63 14.21
C LYS A 328 27.21 -15.92 14.31
N ILE A 329 27.75 -16.42 13.20
CA ILE A 329 28.60 -17.63 13.18
C ILE A 329 30.10 -17.31 13.20
N GLY A 330 30.47 -16.04 13.44
CA GLY A 330 31.86 -15.61 13.59
C GLY A 330 32.58 -15.31 12.28
N GLU A 331 31.90 -15.35 11.14
CA GLU A 331 32.43 -15.02 9.80
C GLU A 331 32.48 -13.49 9.62
N LYS A 332 33.36 -12.81 10.35
CA LYS A 332 33.41 -11.34 10.42
C LYS A 332 33.65 -10.65 9.07
N GLU A 333 34.62 -11.13 8.29
CA GLU A 333 34.95 -10.54 6.99
C GLU A 333 33.79 -10.65 5.99
N GLU A 334 33.13 -11.81 5.95
CA GLU A 334 31.96 -12.03 5.10
C GLU A 334 30.78 -11.14 5.55
N ALA A 335 30.61 -10.99 6.87
CA ALA A 335 29.60 -10.10 7.44
C ALA A 335 29.80 -8.65 7.00
N GLU A 336 31.02 -8.13 7.13
CA GLU A 336 31.39 -6.77 6.71
C GLU A 336 31.19 -6.57 5.21
N MET A 337 31.58 -7.54 4.39
CA MET A 337 31.34 -7.51 2.94
C MET A 337 29.85 -7.38 2.62
N TYR A 338 28.98 -8.20 3.24
CA TYR A 338 27.55 -8.15 2.97
C TYR A 338 26.90 -6.86 3.50
N PHE A 339 27.32 -6.34 4.65
CA PHE A 339 26.83 -5.05 5.13
C PHE A 339 27.24 -3.90 4.19
N ALA A 340 28.45 -3.94 3.64
CA ALA A 340 28.89 -2.99 2.63
C ALA A 340 28.01 -3.08 1.37
N LYS A 341 27.77 -4.29 0.84
CA LYS A 341 26.86 -4.51 -0.31
C LYS A 341 25.44 -4.01 -0.05
N ALA A 342 24.89 -4.29 1.13
CA ALA A 342 23.57 -3.83 1.52
C ALA A 342 23.48 -2.30 1.51
N LYS A 343 24.49 -1.62 2.07
CA LYS A 343 24.56 -0.16 2.12
C LYS A 343 24.80 0.47 0.75
N GLU A 344 25.61 -0.16 -0.11
CA GLU A 344 25.81 0.24 -1.50
C GLU A 344 24.51 0.12 -2.30
N THR A 345 23.77 -0.98 -2.11
CA THR A 345 22.48 -1.21 -2.78
C THR A 345 21.42 -0.22 -2.31
N LEU A 346 21.31 0.00 -1.00
CA LEU A 346 20.36 0.93 -0.40
C LEU A 346 20.89 1.41 0.98
N PRO A 347 21.37 2.66 1.11
CA PRO A 347 22.03 3.12 2.33
C PRO A 347 21.20 2.98 3.62
N ASN A 348 19.87 3.11 3.50
CA ASN A 348 18.91 3.06 4.60
C ASN A 348 17.99 1.84 4.52
N TYR A 349 18.52 0.68 4.12
CA TYR A 349 17.73 -0.55 4.02
C TYR A 349 17.12 -1.00 5.35
N SER A 350 15.97 -1.69 5.28
CA SER A 350 15.28 -2.20 6.46
C SER A 350 16.07 -3.33 7.13
N ARG A 351 16.19 -3.27 8.46
CA ARG A 351 16.74 -4.36 9.29
C ARG A 351 15.66 -5.21 9.96
N ALA A 352 14.39 -5.02 9.59
CA ALA A 352 13.30 -5.82 10.13
C ALA A 352 13.39 -7.28 9.63
N SER A 353 12.83 -8.22 10.39
CA SER A 353 12.72 -9.63 9.99
C SER A 353 11.63 -9.87 8.94
N ALA A 354 10.67 -8.96 8.82
CA ALA A 354 9.69 -8.99 7.74
C ALA A 354 10.36 -8.62 6.40
N ILE A 355 10.01 -9.35 5.35
CA ILE A 355 10.46 -9.05 3.99
C ILE A 355 9.85 -7.70 3.58
N PRO A 356 10.64 -6.75 3.06
CA PRO A 356 10.11 -5.50 2.51
C PRO A 356 9.10 -5.78 1.39
N LYS A 357 8.03 -4.99 1.32
CA LYS A 357 7.07 -5.08 0.23
C LYS A 357 7.61 -4.37 -1.02
N LYS A 358 7.29 -4.90 -2.19
CA LYS A 358 7.43 -4.15 -3.46
C LYS A 358 6.37 -3.06 -3.47
N GLU A 359 6.75 -1.80 -3.47
CA GLU A 359 5.78 -0.70 -3.47
C GLU A 359 5.41 -0.25 -4.88
N ASN A 360 4.18 0.22 -5.06
CA ASN A 360 3.76 0.88 -6.30
C ASN A 360 3.93 2.40 -6.19
N PRO A 361 4.15 3.09 -7.32
CA PRO A 361 4.11 4.56 -7.39
C PRO A 361 2.82 5.15 -6.80
N PRO A 362 2.87 6.35 -6.18
CA PRO A 362 1.74 6.95 -5.47
C PRO A 362 0.56 7.36 -6.39
N ASN A 363 0.74 7.33 -7.70
CA ASN A 363 -0.30 7.57 -8.69
C ASN A 363 -1.00 6.28 -9.16
N ILE A 364 -0.63 5.10 -8.65
CA ILE A 364 -1.25 3.82 -8.97
C ILE A 364 -2.07 3.37 -7.76
N VAL A 365 -3.38 3.24 -7.95
CA VAL A 365 -4.29 2.71 -6.92
C VAL A 365 -4.00 1.22 -6.71
N ALA A 366 -3.28 0.91 -5.65
CA ALA A 366 -2.94 -0.46 -5.26
C ALA A 366 -3.10 -0.64 -3.75
N TYR A 367 -3.42 -1.87 -3.34
CA TYR A 367 -3.64 -2.24 -1.95
C TYR A 367 -2.65 -3.33 -1.56
N GLN A 368 -2.18 -3.28 -0.33
CA GLN A 368 -1.22 -4.26 0.19
C GLN A 368 -1.64 -4.76 1.55
N PHE A 369 -2.69 -5.59 1.56
CA PHE A 369 -3.12 -6.26 2.78
C PHE A 369 -2.03 -7.18 3.32
N SER A 370 -1.81 -7.12 4.62
CA SER A 370 -1.06 -8.10 5.39
C SER A 370 -1.74 -8.27 6.73
N SER A 371 -1.87 -9.51 7.18
CA SER A 371 -2.50 -9.78 8.47
C SER A 371 -1.59 -9.29 9.61
N TYR A 372 -2.20 -8.72 10.63
CA TYR A 372 -1.54 -8.44 11.92
C TYR A 372 -1.53 -9.65 12.84
N PHE A 373 -2.24 -10.71 12.47
CA PHE A 373 -2.50 -11.91 13.29
C PHE A 373 -1.86 -13.18 12.70
N SER A 374 -1.37 -13.14 11.45
CA SER A 374 -0.62 -14.22 10.80
C SER A 374 0.73 -13.73 10.27
N PRO A 375 1.85 -14.45 10.52
CA PRO A 375 3.17 -14.07 10.05
C PRO A 375 3.45 -14.41 8.57
N PHE A 376 2.59 -15.18 7.89
CA PHE A 376 2.74 -15.57 6.47
C PHE A 376 1.51 -15.25 5.63
#